data_AF-A0A968V5G6-F1
#
_entry.id   AF-A0A968V5G6-F1
#
_cell.length_a   1.000
_cell.length_b   1.000
_cell.length_c   1.000
_cell.angle_alpha   90.00
_cell.angle_beta   90.00
_cell.angle_gamma   90.00
#
_symmetry.space_group_name_H-M   'P 1'
#
loop_
_entity.id
_entity.type
_entity.pdbx_description
1 polymer ?
#
loop_
_entity_poly.entity_id
_entity_poly.type
_entity_poly.pdbx_seq_one_letter_code
_entity_poly.pdbx_strand_id
1 'polypeptide(L)'
;MKEYEAQAAKMAAAGVAFGFSTLEAKPKDIKSNFTRIIEAGLTTDQALAALTTNPAKMLGIDNMTGTVEKGKMANLIISDAPYFDKESNVRFVFVDGQLFEYEAKPKKKSAESGREEKPAKIGGKWSYTFDAGGQQMSGNFVFVQDEDNNISGTASSPQGAGETNIENIELKGNLLTFNITWQGITVEYELTFEENAYDGKVTAGQFGTFDIEGTKLPQ
;
A
#
# COMPACT_ATOMS: atom_id res chain seq x y z
N MET A 1 -6.01 -11.53 21.96
CA MET A 1 -5.94 -11.03 20.56
C MET A 1 -6.61 -12.02 19.60
N LYS A 2 -6.09 -13.24 19.40
CA LYS A 2 -6.70 -14.25 18.49
C LYS A 2 -8.18 -14.61 18.79
N GLU A 3 -8.61 -14.52 20.04
CA GLU A 3 -9.97 -14.90 20.44
C GLU A 3 -11.06 -13.95 19.90
N TYR A 4 -10.73 -12.68 19.65
CA TYR A 4 -11.67 -11.69 19.12
C TYR A 4 -11.85 -11.80 17.59
N GLU A 5 -10.85 -12.28 16.86
CA GLU A 5 -10.89 -12.37 15.39
C GLU A 5 -11.93 -13.40 14.91
N ALA A 6 -12.08 -14.51 15.64
CA ALA A 6 -13.06 -15.55 15.34
C ALA A 6 -14.47 -15.27 15.91
N GLN A 7 -14.67 -14.18 16.66
CA GLN A 7 -15.94 -13.93 17.35
C GLN A 7 -17.11 -13.75 16.37
N ALA A 8 -16.88 -13.00 15.28
CA ALA A 8 -17.88 -12.81 14.23
C ALA A 8 -18.28 -14.14 13.58
N ALA A 9 -17.30 -15.01 13.30
CA ALA A 9 -17.55 -16.34 12.73
C ALA A 9 -18.38 -17.21 13.70
N LYS A 10 -18.08 -17.16 15.01
CA LYS A 10 -18.87 -17.87 16.03
C LYS A 10 -20.31 -17.36 16.11
N MET A 11 -20.52 -16.04 16.06
CA MET A 11 -21.87 -15.45 16.04
C MET A 11 -22.64 -15.88 14.79
N ALA A 12 -22.00 -15.85 13.63
CA ALA A 12 -22.58 -16.31 12.38
C ALA A 12 -22.96 -17.79 12.43
N ALA A 13 -22.08 -18.66 12.95
CA ALA A 13 -22.33 -20.08 13.12
C ALA A 13 -23.48 -20.36 14.11
N ALA A 14 -23.67 -19.50 15.11
CA ALA A 14 -24.78 -19.56 16.04
C ALA A 14 -26.10 -18.95 15.50
N GLY A 15 -26.10 -18.41 14.28
CA GLY A 15 -27.26 -17.74 13.69
C GLY A 15 -27.61 -16.40 14.34
N VAL A 16 -26.67 -15.80 15.08
CA VAL A 16 -26.85 -14.50 15.73
C VAL A 16 -26.59 -13.40 14.71
N ALA A 17 -27.56 -12.50 14.50
CA ALA A 17 -27.37 -11.33 13.66
C ALA A 17 -26.45 -10.30 14.33
N PHE A 18 -25.50 -9.74 13.57
CA PHE A 18 -24.56 -8.73 14.06
C PHE A 18 -24.20 -7.74 12.95
N GLY A 19 -23.63 -6.61 13.36
CA GLY A 19 -23.05 -5.60 12.48
C GLY A 19 -21.73 -5.06 13.05
N PHE A 20 -20.94 -4.43 12.19
CA PHE A 20 -19.67 -3.83 12.60
C PHE A 20 -19.81 -2.33 12.87
N SER A 21 -19.00 -1.81 13.79
CA SER A 21 -18.84 -0.38 14.03
C SER A 21 -17.36 -0.01 14.06
N THR A 22 -17.05 1.26 13.81
CA THR A 22 -15.68 1.77 13.78
C THR A 22 -15.24 2.44 15.09
N LEU A 23 -15.97 2.23 16.20
CA LEU A 23 -15.79 2.99 17.45
C LEU A 23 -14.34 2.98 17.97
N GLU A 24 -13.66 1.83 17.89
CA GLU A 24 -12.26 1.67 18.31
C GLU A 24 -11.30 1.42 17.14
N ALA A 25 -11.80 1.48 15.89
CA ALA A 25 -11.04 1.17 14.70
C ALA A 25 -10.57 2.44 13.98
N LYS A 26 -9.29 2.49 13.60
CA LYS A 26 -8.79 3.55 12.73
C LYS A 26 -9.19 3.26 11.28
N PRO A 27 -9.58 4.27 10.47
CA PRO A 27 -9.99 4.07 9.08
C PRO A 27 -8.99 3.26 8.24
N LYS A 28 -7.69 3.52 8.43
CA LYS A 28 -6.61 2.81 7.70
C LYS A 28 -6.49 1.32 8.01
N ASP A 29 -7.00 0.88 9.17
CA ASP A 29 -6.87 -0.50 9.65
C ASP A 29 -8.12 -1.33 9.31
N ILE A 30 -9.20 -0.71 8.79
CA ILE A 30 -10.47 -1.40 8.54
C ILE A 30 -10.29 -2.61 7.63
N LYS A 31 -9.57 -2.43 6.50
CA LYS A 31 -9.43 -3.48 5.50
C LYS A 31 -8.64 -4.68 6.04
N SER A 32 -7.52 -4.42 6.71
CA SER A 32 -6.70 -5.48 7.33
C SER A 32 -7.42 -6.18 8.49
N ASN A 33 -8.30 -5.49 9.21
CA ASN A 33 -9.16 -6.12 10.21
C ASN A 33 -10.12 -7.13 9.58
N PHE A 34 -10.76 -6.76 8.46
CA PHE A 34 -11.65 -7.68 7.73
C PHE A 34 -10.91 -8.88 7.17
N THR A 35 -9.70 -8.70 6.63
CA THR A 35 -8.85 -9.83 6.19
C THR A 35 -8.65 -10.84 7.32
N ARG A 36 -8.24 -10.38 8.51
CA ARG A 36 -8.02 -11.27 9.67
C ARG A 36 -9.30 -11.98 10.13
N ILE A 37 -10.44 -11.30 10.12
CA ILE A 37 -11.73 -11.89 10.54
C ILE A 37 -12.19 -12.96 9.53
N ILE A 38 -11.98 -12.72 8.23
CA ILE A 38 -12.30 -13.68 7.17
C ILE A 38 -11.39 -14.90 7.26
N GLU A 39 -10.08 -14.70 7.43
CA GLU A 39 -9.12 -15.78 7.69
C GLU A 39 -9.45 -16.59 8.96
N ALA A 40 -10.08 -15.95 9.94
CA ALA A 40 -10.56 -16.59 11.17
C ALA A 40 -11.91 -17.34 11.01
N GLY A 41 -12.46 -17.42 9.80
CA GLY A 41 -13.58 -18.30 9.45
C GLY A 41 -14.90 -17.61 9.12
N LEU A 42 -14.95 -16.28 9.05
CA LEU A 42 -16.14 -15.56 8.55
C LEU A 42 -16.14 -15.56 7.02
N THR A 43 -17.26 -15.91 6.38
CA THR A 43 -17.30 -15.83 4.91
C THR A 43 -17.40 -14.38 4.43
N THR A 44 -16.96 -14.11 3.20
CA THR A 44 -17.08 -12.80 2.56
C THR A 44 -18.52 -12.32 2.50
N ASP A 45 -19.47 -13.22 2.25
CA ASP A 45 -20.89 -12.90 2.16
C ASP A 45 -21.46 -12.52 3.53
N GLN A 46 -21.05 -13.22 4.60
CA GLN A 46 -21.42 -12.89 5.97
C GLN A 46 -20.83 -11.54 6.40
N ALA A 47 -19.57 -11.28 6.04
CA ALA A 47 -18.92 -10.00 6.26
C ALA A 47 -19.66 -8.86 5.53
N LEU A 48 -20.03 -9.07 4.27
CA LEU A 48 -20.79 -8.10 3.47
C LEU A 48 -22.17 -7.85 4.08
N ALA A 49 -22.89 -8.90 4.48
CA ALA A 49 -24.19 -8.78 5.14
C ALA A 49 -24.09 -7.99 6.46
N ALA A 50 -23.05 -8.25 7.27
CA ALA A 50 -22.78 -7.52 8.51
C ALA A 50 -22.41 -6.04 8.31
N LEU A 51 -22.01 -5.65 7.10
CA LEU A 51 -21.76 -4.26 6.70
C LEU A 51 -22.97 -3.59 6.03
N THR A 52 -23.98 -4.35 5.62
CA THR A 52 -25.07 -3.86 4.75
C THR A 52 -26.45 -4.23 5.28
N THR A 53 -26.93 -5.43 4.96
CA THR A 53 -28.31 -5.87 5.25
C THR A 53 -28.60 -6.06 6.72
N ASN A 54 -27.64 -6.56 7.51
CA ASN A 54 -27.82 -6.78 8.95
C ASN A 54 -28.05 -5.46 9.71
N PRO A 55 -27.14 -4.46 9.63
CA PRO A 55 -27.36 -3.20 10.35
C PRO A 55 -28.63 -2.47 9.86
N ALA A 56 -28.95 -2.54 8.57
CA ALA A 56 -30.20 -1.96 8.05
C ALA A 56 -31.44 -2.60 8.71
N LYS A 57 -31.47 -3.93 8.84
CA LYS A 57 -32.55 -4.65 9.54
C LYS A 57 -32.57 -4.37 11.04
N MET A 58 -31.41 -4.34 11.69
CA MET A 58 -31.30 -4.04 13.13
C MET A 58 -31.82 -2.64 13.47
N LEU A 59 -31.65 -1.69 12.56
CA LEU A 59 -32.12 -0.31 12.69
C LEU A 59 -33.55 -0.09 12.16
N GLY A 60 -34.18 -1.10 11.52
CA GLY A 60 -35.52 -0.98 10.95
C GLY A 60 -35.62 -0.07 9.72
N ILE A 61 -34.52 0.08 8.96
CA ILE A 61 -34.42 0.95 7.77
C ILE A 61 -34.08 0.16 6.49
N ASP A 62 -34.32 -1.15 6.49
CA ASP A 62 -34.02 -2.04 5.38
C ASP A 62 -34.90 -1.80 4.15
N ASN A 63 -36.04 -1.13 4.32
CA ASN A 63 -36.84 -0.60 3.21
C ASN A 63 -36.15 0.58 2.49
N MET A 64 -35.19 1.26 3.13
CA MET A 64 -34.51 2.43 2.58
C MET A 64 -33.06 2.15 2.16
N THR A 65 -32.37 1.18 2.79
CA THR A 65 -30.94 0.90 2.53
C THR A 65 -30.56 -0.57 2.76
N GLY A 66 -29.30 -0.91 2.49
CA GLY A 66 -28.71 -2.22 2.77
C GLY A 66 -28.69 -3.18 1.58
N THR A 67 -29.41 -2.90 0.49
CA THR A 67 -29.38 -3.67 -0.76
C THR A 67 -29.43 -2.75 -1.99
N VAL A 68 -29.02 -3.28 -3.14
CA VAL A 68 -29.11 -2.60 -4.43
C VAL A 68 -30.43 -2.95 -5.09
N GLU A 69 -31.48 -2.19 -4.78
CA GLU A 69 -32.85 -2.41 -5.28
C GLU A 69 -33.51 -1.09 -5.67
N LYS A 70 -34.44 -1.15 -6.63
CA LYS A 70 -35.18 0.03 -7.08
C LYS A 70 -35.99 0.63 -5.91
N GLY A 71 -35.85 1.94 -5.71
CA GLY A 71 -36.57 2.68 -4.68
C GLY A 71 -35.82 2.86 -3.36
N LYS A 72 -34.63 2.24 -3.21
CA LYS A 72 -33.74 2.45 -2.06
C LYS A 72 -32.74 3.58 -2.31
N MET A 73 -32.13 4.08 -1.25
CA MET A 73 -31.08 5.10 -1.30
C MET A 73 -29.91 4.61 -2.16
N ALA A 74 -29.42 5.47 -3.05
CA ALA A 74 -28.30 5.18 -3.93
C ALA A 74 -26.95 5.36 -3.20
N ASN A 75 -26.74 4.59 -2.13
CA ASN A 75 -25.49 4.49 -1.40
C ASN A 75 -24.71 3.27 -1.91
N LEU A 76 -23.67 3.49 -2.70
CA LEU A 76 -22.95 2.43 -3.41
C LEU A 76 -21.44 2.66 -3.29
N ILE A 77 -20.70 1.56 -3.30
CA ILE A 77 -19.24 1.56 -3.44
C ILE A 77 -18.91 0.69 -4.64
N ILE A 78 -18.06 1.19 -5.53
CA ILE A 78 -17.53 0.44 -6.67
C ILE A 78 -16.03 0.33 -6.47
N SER A 79 -15.54 -0.90 -6.48
CA SER A 79 -14.12 -1.24 -6.43
C SER A 79 -13.65 -1.89 -7.73
N ASP A 80 -12.35 -1.85 -7.97
CA ASP A 80 -11.71 -2.45 -9.16
C ASP A 80 -11.56 -3.98 -9.08
N ALA A 81 -11.66 -4.54 -7.88
CA ALA A 81 -11.64 -5.97 -7.56
C ALA A 81 -12.62 -6.25 -6.40
N PRO A 82 -12.92 -7.52 -6.05
CA PRO A 82 -13.73 -7.84 -4.87
C PRO A 82 -13.25 -7.08 -3.63
N TYR A 83 -14.17 -6.42 -2.91
CA TYR A 83 -13.82 -5.41 -1.89
C TYR A 83 -12.88 -5.92 -0.78
N PHE A 84 -13.05 -7.18 -0.37
CA PHE A 84 -12.24 -7.78 0.68
C PHE A 84 -10.86 -8.27 0.22
N ASP A 85 -10.58 -8.26 -1.09
CA ASP A 85 -9.27 -8.60 -1.61
C ASP A 85 -8.25 -7.54 -1.18
N LYS A 86 -7.07 -7.98 -0.75
CA LYS A 86 -6.03 -7.11 -0.22
C LYS A 86 -5.68 -5.96 -1.16
N GLU A 87 -5.66 -6.22 -2.46
CA GLU A 87 -5.29 -5.29 -3.52
C GLU A 87 -6.44 -4.42 -4.05
N SER A 88 -7.68 -4.68 -3.62
CA SER A 88 -8.88 -3.97 -4.11
C SER A 88 -8.89 -2.49 -3.71
N ASN A 89 -9.20 -1.61 -4.65
CA ASN A 89 -9.31 -0.18 -4.43
C ASN A 89 -10.74 0.27 -4.73
N VAL A 90 -11.28 1.09 -3.83
CA VAL A 90 -12.52 1.82 -4.10
C VAL A 90 -12.22 2.88 -5.16
N ARG A 91 -12.97 2.82 -6.26
CA ARG A 91 -12.88 3.76 -7.39
C ARG A 91 -13.97 4.81 -7.32
N PHE A 92 -15.16 4.40 -6.92
CA PHE A 92 -16.33 5.28 -6.88
C PHE A 92 -17.13 5.04 -5.61
N VAL A 93 -17.63 6.12 -5.03
CA VAL A 93 -18.61 6.07 -3.95
C VAL A 93 -19.80 6.92 -4.39
N PHE A 94 -21.00 6.37 -4.26
CA PHE A 94 -22.23 7.12 -4.41
C PHE A 94 -22.81 7.36 -3.02
N VAL A 95 -23.15 8.61 -2.71
CA VAL A 95 -23.86 8.99 -1.50
C VAL A 95 -25.14 9.68 -1.93
N ASP A 96 -26.28 9.07 -1.62
CA ASP A 96 -27.60 9.54 -2.07
C ASP A 96 -27.66 9.84 -3.59
N GLY A 97 -26.98 9.01 -4.40
CA GLY A 97 -26.91 9.14 -5.85
C GLY A 97 -25.88 10.15 -6.36
N GLN A 98 -25.22 10.92 -5.48
CA GLN A 98 -24.12 11.79 -5.86
C GLN A 98 -22.81 11.00 -5.98
N LEU A 99 -22.15 11.10 -7.13
CA LEU A 99 -20.88 10.42 -7.41
C LEU A 99 -19.69 11.16 -6.78
N PHE A 100 -18.85 10.39 -6.09
CA PHE A 100 -17.53 10.77 -5.60
C PHE A 100 -16.50 9.82 -6.19
N GLU A 101 -15.59 10.37 -6.99
CA GLU A 101 -14.50 9.61 -7.59
C GLU A 101 -13.29 9.59 -6.66
N TYR A 102 -12.73 8.41 -6.49
CA TYR A 102 -11.48 8.22 -5.77
C TYR A 102 -10.43 7.80 -6.78
N GLU A 103 -9.41 8.63 -6.95
CA GLU A 103 -8.20 8.19 -7.60
C GLU A 103 -7.60 7.08 -6.76
N ALA A 104 -7.49 5.89 -7.35
CA ALA A 104 -6.61 4.88 -6.77
C ALA A 104 -5.23 5.52 -6.75
N LYS A 105 -4.73 5.83 -5.55
CA LYS A 105 -3.34 6.23 -5.39
C LYS A 105 -2.51 5.17 -6.12
N PRO A 106 -1.57 5.55 -6.99
CA PRO A 106 -0.67 4.58 -7.59
C PRO A 106 -0.10 3.73 -6.46
N LYS A 107 -0.22 2.41 -6.61
CA LYS A 107 0.03 1.45 -5.53
C LYS A 107 1.42 1.69 -4.95
N LYS A 108 1.53 2.26 -3.76
CA LYS A 108 2.68 1.97 -2.88
C LYS A 108 2.42 0.57 -2.34
N LYS A 109 2.99 -0.46 -2.98
CA LYS A 109 2.91 -1.85 -2.51
C LYS A 109 3.68 -1.96 -1.20
N SER A 110 2.99 -1.68 -0.10
CA SER A 110 3.46 -1.94 1.26
C SER A 110 3.74 -3.42 1.41
N ALA A 111 5.02 -3.73 1.65
CA ALA A 111 5.59 -5.05 1.91
C ALA A 111 4.64 -5.96 2.71
N GLU A 112 4.19 -7.03 2.08
CA GLU A 112 3.55 -8.17 2.74
C GLU A 112 4.64 -9.01 3.39
N SER A 113 4.89 -8.73 4.67
CA SER A 113 5.68 -9.58 5.55
C SER A 113 5.00 -10.96 5.67
N GLY A 114 5.68 -12.04 5.23
CA GLY A 114 5.23 -13.39 5.56
C GLY A 114 5.60 -14.55 4.64
N ARG A 115 6.33 -14.36 3.54
CA ARG A 115 6.97 -15.47 2.83
C ARG A 115 8.47 -15.20 2.76
N GLU A 116 9.28 -16.22 3.02
CA GLU A 116 10.69 -16.23 2.66
C GLU A 116 10.80 -16.10 1.14
N GLU A 117 10.69 -14.87 0.64
CA GLU A 117 10.92 -14.54 -0.75
C GLU A 117 12.41 -14.31 -0.92
N LYS A 118 12.99 -15.06 -1.86
CA LYS A 118 14.37 -14.90 -2.30
C LYS A 118 14.65 -13.39 -2.49
N PRO A 119 15.77 -12.87 -1.97
CA PRO A 119 16.07 -11.45 -2.04
C PRO A 119 15.97 -10.96 -3.49
N ALA A 120 15.28 -9.83 -3.68
CA ALA A 120 15.09 -9.23 -4.98
C ALA A 120 16.46 -9.02 -5.67
N LYS A 121 16.61 -9.49 -6.91
CA LYS A 121 17.82 -9.29 -7.70
C LYS A 121 17.86 -7.85 -8.22
N ILE A 122 18.33 -6.94 -7.40
CA ILE A 122 18.39 -5.50 -7.72
C ILE A 122 19.68 -5.11 -8.46
N GLY A 123 20.59 -6.06 -8.68
CA GLY A 123 21.82 -5.83 -9.44
C GLY A 123 21.56 -5.23 -10.82
N GLY A 124 22.24 -4.13 -11.12
CA GLY A 124 22.16 -3.43 -12.39
C GLY A 124 22.22 -1.91 -12.27
N LYS A 125 22.08 -1.26 -13.42
CA LYS A 125 22.01 0.19 -13.53
C LYS A 125 20.55 0.62 -13.58
N TRP A 126 20.21 1.59 -12.75
CA TRP A 126 18.86 2.10 -12.57
C TRP A 126 18.87 3.60 -12.78
N SER A 127 17.90 4.13 -13.51
CA SER A 127 17.68 5.56 -13.59
C SER A 127 16.99 6.05 -12.31
N TYR A 128 17.20 7.30 -11.94
CA TYR A 128 16.39 7.98 -10.95
C TYR A 128 15.92 9.33 -11.49
N THR A 129 14.72 9.71 -11.10
CA THR A 129 14.15 11.04 -11.33
C THR A 129 13.37 11.47 -10.10
N PHE A 130 13.64 12.66 -9.57
CA PHE A 130 12.83 13.28 -8.53
C PHE A 130 12.75 14.80 -8.74
N ASP A 131 11.64 15.39 -8.33
CA ASP A 131 11.45 16.85 -8.36
C ASP A 131 11.75 17.43 -6.97
N ALA A 132 12.77 18.28 -6.89
CA ALA A 132 13.08 19.03 -5.69
C ALA A 132 12.77 20.52 -5.91
N GLY A 133 11.56 20.93 -5.57
CA GLY A 133 11.18 22.35 -5.58
C GLY A 133 11.07 22.98 -6.97
N GLY A 134 10.62 22.21 -7.97
CA GLY A 134 10.46 22.63 -9.37
C GLY A 134 11.72 22.42 -10.22
N GLN A 135 12.78 21.84 -9.66
CA GLN A 135 13.95 21.39 -10.41
C GLN A 135 13.94 19.87 -10.49
N GLN A 136 13.73 19.35 -11.70
CA GLN A 136 13.82 17.92 -11.95
C GLN A 136 15.28 17.50 -11.93
N MET A 137 15.61 16.64 -10.98
CA MET A 137 16.91 16.00 -10.86
C MET A 137 16.78 14.59 -11.45
N SER A 138 17.67 14.25 -12.37
CA SER A 138 17.76 12.90 -12.94
C SER A 138 19.17 12.37 -12.78
N GLY A 139 19.35 11.05 -12.76
CA GLY A 139 20.66 10.44 -12.70
C GLY A 139 20.57 8.92 -12.68
N ASN A 140 21.64 8.25 -12.24
CA ASN A 140 21.69 6.79 -12.23
C ASN A 140 22.19 6.25 -10.89
N PHE A 141 21.57 5.17 -10.41
CA PHE A 141 22.13 4.27 -9.41
C PHE A 141 22.74 3.05 -10.10
N VAL A 142 23.88 2.58 -9.61
CA VAL A 142 24.46 1.30 -9.98
C VAL A 142 24.50 0.45 -8.73
N PHE A 143 23.72 -0.63 -8.68
CA PHE A 143 23.74 -1.58 -7.59
C PHE A 143 24.46 -2.85 -8.03
N VAL A 144 25.38 -3.32 -7.18
CA VAL A 144 26.10 -4.58 -7.32
C VAL A 144 25.70 -5.45 -6.14
N GLN A 145 25.06 -6.58 -6.43
CA GLN A 145 24.66 -7.58 -5.45
C GLN A 145 25.57 -8.81 -5.63
N ASP A 146 26.28 -9.21 -4.57
CA ASP A 146 27.17 -10.38 -4.58
C ASP A 146 26.41 -11.71 -4.33
N GLU A 147 27.14 -12.83 -4.34
CA GLU A 147 26.59 -14.18 -4.11
C GLU A 147 26.06 -14.37 -2.67
N ASP A 148 26.52 -13.55 -1.72
CA ASP A 148 26.13 -13.56 -0.31
C ASP A 148 24.99 -12.57 0.00
N ASN A 149 24.41 -11.93 -1.04
CA ASN A 149 23.39 -10.87 -0.97
C ASN A 149 23.82 -9.55 -0.33
N ASN A 150 25.12 -9.28 -0.20
CA ASN A 150 25.57 -7.93 0.13
C ASN A 150 25.36 -7.04 -1.09
N ILE A 151 24.79 -5.86 -0.84
CA ILE A 151 24.54 -4.86 -1.86
C ILE A 151 25.50 -3.71 -1.64
N SER A 152 26.23 -3.37 -2.68
CA SER A 152 26.99 -2.13 -2.79
C SER A 152 26.44 -1.31 -3.94
N GLY A 153 26.66 0.00 -3.93
CA GLY A 153 26.28 0.79 -5.08
C GLY A 153 26.88 2.18 -5.11
N THR A 154 26.79 2.78 -6.29
CA THR A 154 27.19 4.16 -6.53
C THR A 154 26.03 4.93 -7.14
N ALA A 155 25.97 6.22 -6.84
CA ALA A 155 25.02 7.15 -7.44
C ALA A 155 25.78 8.17 -8.29
N SER A 156 25.27 8.44 -9.49
CA SER A 156 25.82 9.42 -10.42
C SER A 156 24.76 10.48 -10.75
N SER A 157 25.13 11.76 -10.63
CA SER A 157 24.31 12.90 -11.06
C SER A 157 24.93 13.55 -12.31
N PRO A 158 24.13 13.90 -13.34
CA PRO A 158 24.58 14.51 -14.58
C PRO A 158 25.07 15.96 -14.41
N GLN A 159 24.81 16.60 -13.26
CA GLN A 159 25.19 18.01 -13.00
C GLN A 159 26.53 18.19 -12.25
N GLY A 160 27.43 17.21 -12.34
CA GLY A 160 28.86 17.43 -12.06
C GLY A 160 29.34 17.10 -10.65
N ALA A 161 28.59 16.31 -9.87
CA ALA A 161 29.00 15.91 -8.51
C ALA A 161 29.88 14.64 -8.45
N GLY A 162 30.16 13.98 -9.58
CA GLY A 162 30.92 12.72 -9.60
C GLY A 162 30.10 11.51 -9.12
N GLU A 163 30.72 10.32 -9.11
CA GLU A 163 30.13 9.11 -8.52
C GLU A 163 30.31 9.17 -7.01
N THR A 164 29.20 9.10 -6.27
CA THR A 164 29.21 9.04 -4.80
C THR A 164 28.87 7.62 -4.36
N ASN A 165 29.60 7.11 -3.38
CA ASN A 165 29.31 5.80 -2.79
C ASN A 165 28.03 5.87 -1.96
N ILE A 166 27.25 4.80 -2.05
CA ILE A 166 26.05 4.62 -1.24
C ILE A 166 26.45 3.97 0.09
N GLU A 167 25.94 4.50 1.19
CA GLU A 167 26.22 4.06 2.56
C GLU A 167 24.95 3.54 3.26
N ASN A 168 25.11 2.76 4.34
CA ASN A 168 24.02 2.23 5.17
C ASN A 168 22.92 1.49 4.38
N ILE A 169 23.34 0.63 3.44
CA ILE A 169 22.43 -0.13 2.59
C ILE A 169 21.79 -1.27 3.41
N GLU A 170 20.48 -1.25 3.55
CA GLU A 170 19.67 -2.37 4.05
C GLU A 170 18.64 -2.77 3.00
N LEU A 171 18.62 -4.05 2.61
CA LEU A 171 17.56 -4.63 1.79
C LEU A 171 16.67 -5.52 2.66
N LYS A 172 15.40 -5.18 2.75
CA LYS A 172 14.36 -5.98 3.43
C LYS A 172 13.29 -6.38 2.40
N GLY A 173 13.44 -7.58 1.82
CA GLY A 173 12.57 -8.06 0.76
C GLY A 173 12.79 -7.30 -0.55
N ASN A 174 11.87 -6.41 -0.88
CA ASN A 174 11.93 -5.50 -2.04
C ASN A 174 12.20 -4.03 -1.66
N LEU A 175 12.27 -3.72 -0.36
CA LEU A 175 12.54 -2.39 0.16
C LEU A 175 14.04 -2.22 0.38
N LEU A 176 14.67 -1.34 -0.38
CA LEU A 176 16.05 -0.93 -0.23
C LEU A 176 16.10 0.45 0.44
N THR A 177 16.71 0.51 1.62
CA THR A 177 17.01 1.77 2.28
C THR A 177 18.51 2.02 2.26
N PHE A 178 18.93 3.23 1.94
CA PHE A 178 20.32 3.64 1.99
C PHE A 178 20.43 5.14 2.18
N ASN A 179 21.63 5.64 2.46
CA ASN A 179 21.89 7.06 2.42
C ASN A 179 23.12 7.40 1.58
N ILE A 180 23.15 8.64 1.12
CA ILE A 180 24.27 9.21 0.38
C ILE A 180 24.67 10.46 1.12
N THR A 181 25.93 10.54 1.52
CA THR A 181 26.48 11.74 2.13
C THR A 181 27.34 12.47 1.11
N TRP A 182 26.94 13.68 0.73
CA TRP A 182 27.71 14.53 -0.19
C TRP A 182 27.92 15.91 0.42
N GLN A 183 29.18 16.33 0.51
CA GLN A 183 29.59 17.61 1.11
C GLN A 183 28.97 17.90 2.50
N GLY A 184 28.76 16.85 3.30
CA GLY A 184 28.18 16.96 4.66
C GLY A 184 26.65 17.00 4.69
N ILE A 185 25.97 16.88 3.54
CA ILE A 185 24.52 16.70 3.46
C ILE A 185 24.25 15.20 3.30
N THR A 186 23.55 14.62 4.28
CA THR A 186 23.06 13.24 4.20
C THR A 186 21.67 13.22 3.60
N VAL A 187 21.53 12.45 2.52
CA VAL A 187 20.27 12.22 1.83
C VAL A 187 19.89 10.76 2.01
N GLU A 188 18.73 10.52 2.59
CA GLU A 188 18.19 9.18 2.83
C GLU A 188 17.27 8.77 1.68
N TYR A 189 17.40 7.55 1.22
CA TYR A 189 16.62 6.96 0.14
C TYR A 189 15.89 5.73 0.67
N GLU A 190 14.61 5.66 0.38
CA GLU A 190 13.73 4.53 0.66
C GLU A 190 13.08 4.11 -0.66
N LEU A 191 13.63 3.08 -1.31
CA LEU A 191 13.23 2.62 -2.64
C LEU A 191 12.57 1.24 -2.57
N THR A 192 11.41 1.10 -3.21
CA THR A 192 10.69 -0.17 -3.32
C THR A 192 10.80 -0.69 -4.75
N PHE A 193 11.48 -1.81 -4.94
CA PHE A 193 11.74 -2.38 -6.27
C PHE A 193 10.62 -3.31 -6.74
N GLU A 194 10.27 -3.20 -8.02
CA GLU A 194 9.32 -4.05 -8.73
C GLU A 194 9.86 -4.43 -10.12
N GLU A 195 10.39 -5.66 -10.24
CA GLU A 195 10.96 -6.22 -11.49
C GLU A 195 12.03 -5.33 -12.17
N ASN A 196 11.59 -4.36 -12.98
CA ASN A 196 12.41 -3.43 -13.76
C ASN A 196 12.12 -1.95 -13.45
N ALA A 197 11.34 -1.65 -12.42
CA ALA A 197 11.08 -0.29 -11.94
C ALA A 197 11.20 -0.21 -10.42
N TYR A 198 11.27 1.00 -9.88
CA TYR A 198 11.10 1.25 -8.45
C TYR A 198 10.42 2.60 -8.23
N ASP A 199 9.69 2.70 -7.13
CA ASP A 199 9.19 3.95 -6.57
C ASP A 199 9.71 4.11 -5.15
N GLY A 200 9.79 5.34 -4.67
CA GLY A 200 10.37 5.58 -3.37
C GLY A 200 10.24 6.99 -2.87
N LYS A 201 10.93 7.23 -1.76
CA LYS A 201 11.09 8.55 -1.18
C LYS A 201 12.56 8.86 -1.02
N VAL A 202 12.89 10.13 -1.26
CA VAL A 202 14.20 10.70 -0.95
C VAL A 202 14.00 11.81 0.08
N THR A 203 14.70 11.71 1.20
CA THR A 203 14.68 12.70 2.28
C THR A 203 16.03 13.38 2.34
N ALA A 204 16.08 14.64 1.92
CA ALA A 204 17.30 15.43 1.88
C ALA A 204 17.39 16.30 3.14
N GLY A 205 17.64 15.70 4.31
CA GLY A 205 17.81 16.42 5.58
C GLY A 205 16.79 17.53 5.82
N GLN A 206 17.24 18.79 5.86
CA GLN A 206 16.40 19.98 6.11
C GLN A 206 15.56 20.42 4.90
N PHE A 207 15.83 19.89 3.70
CA PHE A 207 15.13 20.25 2.46
C PHE A 207 13.79 19.54 2.27
N GLY A 208 13.50 18.52 3.11
CA GLY A 208 12.25 17.79 3.10
C GLY A 208 12.32 16.45 2.36
N THR A 209 11.15 15.85 2.18
CA THR A 209 10.97 14.54 1.54
C THR A 209 10.29 14.70 0.20
N PHE A 210 10.88 14.11 -0.83
CA PHE A 210 10.39 14.12 -2.22
C PHE A 210 10.11 12.70 -2.69
N ASP A 211 9.15 12.54 -3.58
CA ASP A 211 8.93 11.25 -4.24
C ASP A 211 9.98 11.06 -5.35
N ILE A 212 10.52 9.85 -5.43
CA ILE A 212 11.53 9.45 -6.41
C ILE A 212 11.05 8.22 -7.15
N GLU A 213 11.24 8.20 -8.46
CA GLU A 213 10.88 7.07 -9.31
C GLU A 213 12.04 6.74 -10.23
N GLY A 214 12.10 5.49 -10.68
CA GLY A 214 13.15 5.07 -11.60
C GLY A 214 12.88 3.74 -12.27
N THR A 215 13.60 3.51 -13.36
CA THR A 215 13.51 2.29 -14.17
C THR A 215 14.88 1.69 -14.41
N LYS A 216 14.94 0.37 -14.51
CA LYS A 216 16.16 -0.38 -14.84
C LYS A 216 16.56 -0.02 -16.26
N LEU A 217 17.79 0.49 -16.41
CA LEU A 217 18.32 0.77 -17.74
C LEU A 217 18.72 -0.55 -18.40
N PRO A 218 18.38 -0.75 -19.69
CA PRO A 218 18.86 -1.91 -20.43
C PRO A 218 20.39 -1.90 -20.43
N GLN A 219 20.98 -3.08 -20.19
CA GLN A 219 22.43 -3.29 -20.27
C GLN A 219 22.91 -3.19 -21.72
#